data_AF-A0A383A7Y5-F1
#
_entry.id   AF-A0A383A7Y5-F1
#
_cell.length_a   1.000
_cell.length_b   1.000
_cell.length_c   1.000
_cell.angle_alpha   90.00
_cell.angle_beta   90.00
_cell.angle_gamma   90.00
#
_symmetry.space_group_name_H-M   'P 1'
#
loop_
_entity.id
_entity.type
_entity.pdbx_description
1 polymer ?
#
loop_
_entity_poly.entity_id
_entity_poly.type
_entity_poly.pdbx_seq_one_letter_code
_entity_poly.pdbx_strand_id
1 'polypeptide(L)'
;MATTVVAGGQDMTLLMPSRFGYGFMKSMDNRYRPSGHIESCILGANALGHAGAGGSLGFADPDLGLSFGYVMNKMGPVSCLMNAVRI
;
A
#
# COMPACT_ATOMS: atom_id res chain seq x y z
N MET A 1 -7.05 -10.55 13.73
CA MET A 1 -8.05 -10.18 12.70
C MET A 1 -7.46 -9.24 11.64
N ALA A 2 -6.67 -8.21 12.00
CA ALA A 2 -6.17 -7.22 11.04
C ALA A 2 -4.97 -7.67 10.16
N THR A 3 -4.20 -8.69 10.56
CA THR A 3 -3.05 -9.22 9.80
C THR A 3 -3.42 -10.16 8.65
N THR A 4 -4.66 -10.65 8.58
CA THR A 4 -5.05 -11.67 7.60
C THR A 4 -4.94 -11.13 6.17
N VAL A 5 -4.06 -11.76 5.38
CA VAL A 5 -4.03 -11.61 3.92
C VAL A 5 -4.94 -12.67 3.33
N VAL A 6 -5.94 -12.24 2.55
CA VAL A 6 -6.91 -13.13 1.89
C VAL A 6 -6.46 -13.46 0.48
N ALA A 7 -5.83 -12.50 -0.21
CA ALA A 7 -5.22 -12.68 -1.53
C ALA A 7 -3.81 -12.10 -1.52
N GLY A 8 -2.82 -12.89 -1.95
CA GLY A 8 -1.42 -12.49 -1.96
C GLY A 8 -0.64 -13.18 -3.06
N GLY A 9 0.43 -12.54 -3.52
CA GLY A 9 1.29 -13.07 -4.58
C GLY A 9 1.22 -12.22 -5.84
N GLN A 10 1.53 -12.80 -6.99
CA GLN A 10 1.55 -12.07 -8.26
C GLN A 10 0.12 -11.67 -8.67
N ASP A 11 -0.14 -10.37 -8.73
CA ASP A 11 -1.39 -9.84 -9.26
C ASP A 11 -1.36 -9.87 -10.80
N MET A 12 -2.35 -10.49 -11.42
CA MET A 12 -2.41 -10.64 -12.88
C MET A 12 -2.90 -9.37 -13.61
N THR A 13 -3.46 -8.42 -12.88
CA THR A 13 -3.94 -7.13 -13.41
C THR A 13 -2.88 -6.05 -13.21
N LEU A 14 -2.35 -5.95 -11.98
CA LEU A 14 -1.30 -4.98 -11.64
C LEU A 14 0.09 -5.44 -12.06
N LEU A 15 0.25 -6.73 -12.41
CA LEU A 15 1.51 -7.36 -12.86
C LEU A 15 2.65 -7.24 -11.82
N MET A 16 2.30 -7.02 -10.56
CA MET A 16 3.21 -6.86 -9.43
C MET A 16 2.74 -7.71 -8.24
N PRO A 17 3.64 -8.11 -7.34
CA PRO A 17 3.26 -8.80 -6.12
C PRO A 17 2.39 -7.89 -5.26
N SER A 18 1.16 -8.31 -5.00
CA SER A 18 0.19 -7.53 -4.21
C SER A 18 -0.35 -8.33 -3.04
N ARG A 19 -0.82 -7.64 -2.00
CA ARG A 19 -1.40 -8.25 -0.80
C ARG A 19 -2.68 -7.50 -0.41
N PHE A 20 -3.78 -8.24 -0.33
CA PHE A 20 -5.10 -7.73 0.02
C PHE A 20 -5.73 -8.56 1.14
N GLY A 21 -6.41 -7.87 2.06
CA GLY A 21 -7.40 -8.45 2.98
C GLY A 21 -8.79 -8.42 2.34
N TYR A 22 -9.82 -8.25 3.17
CA TYR A 22 -11.21 -8.04 2.71
C TYR A 22 -11.40 -6.62 2.16
N GLY A 23 -10.85 -6.33 0.98
CA GLY A 23 -10.99 -5.03 0.28
C GLY A 23 -9.95 -3.97 0.63
N PHE A 24 -9.10 -4.22 1.63
CA PHE A 24 -8.00 -3.33 2.00
C PHE A 24 -6.67 -3.86 1.45
N MET A 25 -5.85 -2.96 0.91
CA MET A 25 -4.43 -3.23 0.67
C MET A 25 -3.72 -3.42 2.02
N LYS A 26 -2.87 -4.43 2.05
CA LYS A 26 -1.95 -4.73 3.15
C LYS A 26 -0.55 -4.22 2.78
N SER A 27 0.36 -4.30 3.75
CA SER A 27 1.77 -3.94 3.51
C SER A 27 2.38 -4.78 2.38
N MET A 28 2.98 -4.11 1.39
CA MET A 28 3.59 -4.66 0.18
C MET A 28 4.99 -4.07 0.02
N ASP A 29 6.02 -4.90 0.19
CA ASP A 29 7.41 -4.52 -0.05
C ASP A 29 7.91 -5.17 -1.35
N ASN A 30 7.91 -4.37 -2.42
CA ASN A 30 8.35 -4.78 -3.75
C ASN A 30 9.70 -4.14 -4.13
N ARG A 31 10.43 -3.54 -3.18
CA ARG A 31 11.69 -2.81 -3.44
C ARG A 31 12.79 -3.64 -4.09
N TYR A 32 12.68 -4.97 -4.01
CA TYR A 32 13.59 -5.91 -4.68
C TYR A 32 13.45 -5.91 -6.21
N ARG A 33 12.37 -5.34 -6.77
CA ARG A 33 12.10 -5.25 -8.21
C ARG A 33 12.63 -3.93 -8.79
N PRO A 34 12.97 -3.87 -10.09
CA PRO A 34 13.39 -2.63 -10.74
C PRO A 34 12.35 -1.49 -10.61
N SER A 35 11.07 -1.80 -10.76
CA SER A 35 9.92 -0.92 -10.54
C SER A 35 9.45 -0.89 -9.08
N GLY A 36 10.19 -1.49 -8.15
CA GLY A 36 9.84 -1.59 -6.74
C GLY A 36 9.63 -0.25 -6.05
N HIS A 37 10.22 0.83 -6.61
CA HIS A 37 10.07 2.22 -6.16
C HIS A 37 8.77 2.89 -6.61
N ILE A 38 7.90 2.22 -7.39
CA ILE A 38 6.53 2.67 -7.73
C ILE A 38 5.44 1.62 -7.41
N GLU A 39 5.83 0.42 -6.97
CA GLU A 39 4.99 -0.77 -6.69
C GLU A 39 4.92 -1.19 -5.19
N SER A 40 5.55 -0.46 -4.26
CA SER A 40 5.59 -0.79 -2.82
C SER A 40 4.73 0.18 -1.99
N CYS A 41 4.01 -0.37 -1.02
CA CYS A 41 3.27 0.36 -0.02
C CYS A 41 3.57 -0.28 1.33
N ILE A 42 4.54 0.28 2.06
CA ILE A 42 5.04 -0.31 3.30
C ILE A 42 4.26 0.31 4.45
N LEU A 43 3.42 -0.50 5.08
CA LEU A 43 2.62 -0.14 6.25
C LEU A 43 2.94 -1.10 7.41
N GLY A 44 2.45 -0.78 8.61
CA GLY A 44 2.51 -1.69 9.76
C GLY A 44 1.81 -3.04 9.48
N ALA A 45 2.16 -4.07 10.24
CA ALA A 45 1.65 -5.42 10.02
C ALA A 45 0.12 -5.51 10.13
N ASN A 46 -0.45 -4.80 11.12
CA ASN A 46 -1.89 -4.71 11.33
C ASN A 46 -2.55 -3.55 10.56
N ALA A 47 -1.78 -2.74 9.85
CA ALA A 47 -2.33 -1.58 9.14
C ALA A 47 -3.21 -2.00 7.94
N LEU A 48 -4.29 -1.27 7.74
CA LEU A 48 -5.26 -1.46 6.66
C LEU A 48 -5.35 -0.17 5.85
N GLY A 49 -5.26 -0.26 4.54
CA GLY A 49 -5.31 0.95 3.71
C GLY A 49 -5.62 0.68 2.25
N HIS A 50 -5.42 1.72 1.44
CA HIS A 50 -5.53 1.66 0.00
C HIS A 50 -4.68 2.76 -0.63
N ALA A 51 -3.88 2.40 -1.61
CA ALA A 51 -3.15 3.34 -2.44
C ALA A 51 -3.91 3.57 -3.76
N GLY A 52 -3.98 4.82 -4.20
CA GLY A 52 -4.69 5.21 -5.41
C GLY A 52 -3.75 5.65 -6.52
N ALA A 53 -4.12 5.30 -7.75
CA ALA A 53 -3.39 5.70 -8.95
C ALA A 53 -3.14 7.21 -8.98
N GLY A 54 -1.89 7.61 -9.20
CA GLY A 54 -1.46 9.00 -9.12
C GLY A 54 -0.80 9.38 -7.80
N GLY A 55 -0.84 8.51 -6.80
CA GLY A 55 -0.09 8.61 -5.55
C GLY A 55 -0.90 9.01 -4.33
N SER A 56 -2.23 8.94 -4.38
CA SER A 56 -3.04 9.11 -3.16
C SER A 56 -2.88 7.89 -2.25
N LEU A 57 -3.06 8.09 -0.94
CA LEU A 57 -2.90 7.02 0.04
C LEU A 57 -3.80 7.27 1.24
N GLY A 58 -4.54 6.26 1.67
CA GLY A 58 -5.22 6.25 2.96
C GLY A 58 -4.89 4.97 3.72
N PHE A 59 -4.59 5.06 5.01
CA PHE A 59 -4.45 3.88 5.86
C PHE A 59 -4.75 4.18 7.33
N ALA A 60 -5.00 3.12 8.09
CA ALA A 60 -5.09 3.13 9.54
C ALA A 60 -4.21 2.03 10.12
N ASP A 61 -3.42 2.36 11.13
CA ASP A 61 -2.64 1.43 11.93
C ASP A 61 -3.21 1.34 13.35
N PRO A 62 -3.88 0.22 13.71
CA PRO A 62 -4.44 0.05 15.04
C PRO A 62 -3.37 -0.13 16.13
N ASP A 63 -2.15 -0.57 15.80
CA ASP A 63 -1.08 -0.77 16.79
C ASP A 63 -0.55 0.58 17.30
N LEU A 64 -0.56 1.58 16.41
CA LEU A 64 -0.14 2.95 16.71
C LEU A 64 -1.33 3.88 17.05
N GLY A 65 -2.56 3.38 16.94
CA GLY A 65 -3.78 4.20 17.10
C GLY A 65 -3.83 5.38 16.12
N LEU A 66 -3.25 5.24 14.93
CA LEU A 66 -3.04 6.32 13.98
C LEU A 66 -3.75 6.04 12.66
N SER A 67 -4.30 7.09 12.05
CA SER A 67 -4.82 7.06 10.69
C SER A 67 -4.25 8.21 9.88
N PHE A 68 -4.00 7.98 8.60
CA PHE A 68 -3.43 8.96 7.69
C PHE A 68 -4.14 8.93 6.34
N GLY A 69 -4.30 10.11 5.74
CA GLY A 69 -4.88 10.29 4.42
C GLY A 69 -4.11 11.35 3.65
N TYR A 70 -3.77 11.04 2.41
CA TYR A 70 -3.07 11.91 1.49
C TYR A 70 -3.75 11.94 0.13
N VAL A 71 -3.99 13.14 -0.36
CA VAL A 71 -4.61 13.43 -1.66
C VAL A 71 -3.80 14.50 -2.37
N MET A 72 -3.80 14.44 -3.70
CA MET A 72 -3.12 15.43 -4.55
C MET A 72 -3.98 15.80 -5.75
N ASN A 73 -3.70 16.96 -6.34
CA ASN A 73 -4.33 17.45 -7.58
C ASN A 73 -3.43 17.26 -8.82
N LYS A 74 -2.20 16.79 -8.65
CA LYS A 74 -1.25 16.49 -9.74
C LYS A 74 -0.85 15.03 -9.67
N MET A 75 -1.19 14.27 -10.72
CA MET A 75 -0.87 12.85 -10.81
C MET A 75 0.65 12.65 -10.84
N GLY A 76 1.17 11.85 -9.90
CA GLY A 76 2.53 11.33 -9.94
C GLY A 76 2.63 10.10 -10.85
N PRO A 77 3.85 9.70 -11.26
CA PRO A 77 4.09 8.48 -12.03
C PRO A 77 3.86 7.18 -11.24
N VAL A 78 3.41 7.30 -9.99
CA VAL A 78 3.36 6.22 -9.00
C VAL A 78 1.93 5.76 -8.75
N SER A 79 1.78 4.47 -8.45
CA SER A 79 0.51 3.92 -7.94
C SER A 79 0.30 4.22 -6.44
N CYS A 80 1.38 4.50 -5.70
CA CYS A 80 1.41 4.66 -4.25
C CYS A 80 2.34 5.81 -3.83
N LEU A 81 2.01 6.55 -2.75
CA LEU A 81 2.93 7.52 -2.15
C LEU A 81 4.09 6.79 -1.47
N MET A 82 5.29 6.93 -2.04
CA MET A 82 6.34 5.94 -1.84
C MET A 82 7.38 6.26 -0.75
N ASN A 83 7.34 7.44 -0.14
CA ASN A 83 8.46 7.91 0.68
C ASN A 83 8.09 8.79 1.88
N ALA A 84 6.81 8.87 2.26
CA ALA A 84 6.37 9.77 3.33
C ALA A 84 5.85 9.03 4.58
N VAL A 85 5.54 7.74 4.46
CA VAL A 85 4.92 6.99 5.54
C VAL A 85 5.78 5.77 5.86
N ARG A 86 6.76 5.99 6.72
CA ARG A 86 7.38 4.94 7.51
C ARG A 86 6.92 5.15 8.94
N ILE A 87 5.92 4.39 9.35
CA ILE A 87 5.49 4.29 10.73
C ILE A 87 6.14 3.07 11.39
#